data_AF-A0A183S804-F1
#
_entry.id   AF-A0A183S804-F1
#
_cell.length_a   1.000
_cell.length_b   1.000
_cell.length_c   1.000
_cell.angle_alpha   90.00
_cell.angle_beta   90.00
_cell.angle_gamma   90.00
#
_symmetry.space_group_name_H-M   'P 1'
#
loop_
_entity.id
_entity.type
_entity.pdbx_description
1 polymer ?
#
loop_
_entity_poly.entity_id
_entity_poly.type
_entity_poly.pdbx_seq_one_letter_code
_entity_poly.pdbx_strand_id
1 'polypeptide(L)'
;MFTLALLIIELRPEGLPLKHDRFRIPKSRYDSVSSYISPEGGPYNDTDLVFDPEIYKYLRDEGIDELMSRHIAHLFIRDPISLFAEKVQPSSEDDTDHFENIQSTNWQSMRFKPPPANSDIGWRVEFRPMELQLTNFENAAFATFIVLLTRTILSLKLNFLIPISKVEANMKNAVKRDAVTQGRFYFRKGDLITTVASPLTTTDVCRTWQRNRSPNLQKGNSNARNQHADPEGTNHRHCFDSSVGIQRCQLGKIRPRDSYTMLSINEIINGCDSFPGLIPLIRHYMVMTEVDPNTAFSIHQYLTLIGKRASGELPTAASWMRQYIMNHTDYKQDSVVSAKVASDLVSQCLAVTSGHPDVTENPLLRGTSSSRTVPHPPAATLSAHASLHERRVQSVSLLAELAASGEVIHENECGSEALLSEKAQNNRFHLVENDGVS
;
A
#
# COMPACT_ATOMS: atom_id res chain seq x y z
N MET A 1 -2.12 -42.70 -0.29
CA MET A 1 -1.43 -42.06 -1.45
C MET A 1 -2.51 -41.39 -2.29
N PHE A 2 -2.74 -40.10 -2.05
CA PHE A 2 -3.66 -39.30 -2.87
C PHE A 2 -2.87 -38.72 -4.05
N THR A 3 -3.16 -39.25 -5.23
CA THR A 3 -2.60 -38.78 -6.49
C THR A 3 -3.24 -37.42 -6.81
N LEU A 4 -2.47 -36.35 -6.65
CA LEU A 4 -2.83 -35.02 -7.12
C LEU A 4 -2.93 -35.10 -8.65
N ALA A 5 -4.14 -35.00 -9.20
CA ALA A 5 -4.33 -34.75 -10.62
C ALA A 5 -3.90 -33.30 -10.90
N LEU A 6 -2.63 -33.12 -11.26
CA LEU A 6 -2.20 -31.93 -11.98
C LEU A 6 -2.96 -31.93 -13.31
N LEU A 7 -3.93 -31.02 -13.44
CA LEU A 7 -4.45 -30.63 -14.74
C LEU A 7 -3.29 -29.94 -15.47
N ILE A 8 -2.55 -30.71 -16.28
CA ILE A 8 -1.57 -30.18 -17.21
C ILE A 8 -2.36 -29.30 -18.18
N ILE A 9 -2.25 -27.98 -18.01
CA ILE A 9 -2.50 -27.05 -19.10
C ILE A 9 -1.49 -27.44 -20.18
N GLU A 10 -1.97 -28.02 -21.27
CA GLU A 10 -1.19 -28.19 -22.49
C GLU A 10 -0.69 -26.81 -22.92
N LEU A 11 0.53 -26.48 -22.49
CA LEU A 11 1.27 -25.35 -23.04
C LEU A 11 1.53 -25.71 -24.51
N ARG A 12 0.80 -25.06 -25.42
CA ARG A 12 1.07 -25.14 -26.86
C ARG A 12 2.56 -24.93 -27.11
N PRO A 13 3.21 -25.79 -27.91
CA PRO A 13 4.59 -25.58 -28.32
C PRO A 13 4.63 -24.37 -29.27
N GLU A 14 5.43 -23.37 -28.89
CA GLU A 14 5.80 -22.16 -29.64
C GLU A 14 4.66 -21.26 -30.14
N GLY A 15 4.57 -20.07 -29.53
CA GLY A 15 3.57 -19.04 -29.81
C GLY A 15 3.71 -18.43 -31.20
N LEU A 16 3.00 -18.98 -32.18
CA LEU A 16 2.58 -18.22 -33.35
C LEU A 16 1.67 -17.07 -32.90
N PRO A 17 1.86 -15.82 -33.38
CA PRO A 17 0.94 -14.72 -33.11
C PRO A 17 -0.48 -15.13 -33.48
N LEU A 18 -1.44 -14.75 -32.65
CA LEU A 18 -2.85 -14.93 -32.97
C LEU A 18 -3.14 -14.21 -34.30
N LYS A 19 -3.83 -14.91 -35.23
CA LYS A 19 -4.14 -14.36 -36.56
C LYS A 19 -5.22 -13.27 -36.51
N HIS A 20 -6.07 -13.35 -35.49
CA HIS A 20 -7.15 -12.40 -35.20
C HIS A 20 -7.17 -12.17 -33.70
N ASP A 21 -6.95 -10.92 -33.30
CA ASP A 21 -6.99 -10.48 -31.91
C ASP A 21 -8.00 -9.36 -31.77
N ARG A 22 -8.90 -9.47 -30.78
CA ARG A 22 -9.78 -8.35 -30.40
C ARG A 22 -8.95 -7.17 -29.89
N PHE A 23 -7.87 -7.45 -29.16
CA PHE A 23 -6.97 -6.46 -28.57
C PHE A 23 -5.50 -6.89 -28.66
N ARG A 24 -4.60 -5.95 -28.97
CA ARG A 24 -3.16 -6.12 -28.77
C ARG A 24 -2.77 -5.52 -27.42
N ILE A 25 -2.58 -6.34 -26.40
CA ILE A 25 -2.41 -5.86 -25.02
C ILE A 25 -0.91 -5.78 -24.66
N PRO A 26 -0.37 -4.58 -24.36
CA PRO A 26 1.08 -4.38 -24.21
C PRO A 26 1.64 -4.81 -22.85
N LYS A 27 0.78 -4.94 -21.83
CA LYS A 27 1.15 -5.23 -20.44
C LYS A 27 0.57 -6.56 -19.99
N SER A 28 1.23 -7.20 -19.03
CA SER A 28 0.63 -8.33 -18.32
C SER A 28 -0.59 -7.87 -17.52
N ARG A 29 -1.48 -8.79 -17.14
CA ARG A 29 -2.52 -8.50 -16.12
C ARG A 29 -1.90 -8.30 -14.72
N TYR A 30 -0.65 -8.75 -14.53
CA TYR A 30 0.18 -8.42 -13.36
C TYR A 30 1.26 -7.43 -13.79
N ASP A 31 1.09 -6.14 -13.49
CA ASP A 31 2.01 -5.08 -13.93
C ASP A 31 1.81 -3.78 -13.12
N SER A 32 2.47 -2.68 -13.48
CA SER A 32 2.16 -1.35 -12.94
C SER A 32 0.79 -0.85 -13.38
N VAL A 33 0.23 0.12 -12.65
CA VAL A 33 -1.00 0.83 -13.06
C VAL A 33 -0.89 1.41 -14.48
N SER A 34 -2.01 1.41 -15.20
CA SER A 34 -2.06 1.84 -16.62
C SER A 34 -2.59 3.27 -16.81
N SER A 35 -3.31 3.83 -15.83
CA SER A 35 -3.89 5.16 -15.94
C SER A 35 -4.25 5.75 -14.58
N TYR A 36 -4.25 7.08 -14.49
CA TYR A 36 -4.95 7.82 -13.45
C TYR A 36 -6.46 7.85 -13.73
N ILE A 37 -7.23 7.84 -12.65
CA ILE A 37 -8.71 7.86 -12.68
C ILE A 37 -9.30 9.20 -12.21
N SER A 38 -8.46 10.14 -11.74
CA SER A 38 -8.94 11.47 -11.33
C SER A 38 -8.86 12.47 -12.49
N PRO A 39 -9.77 13.46 -12.56
CA PRO A 39 -9.72 14.52 -13.56
C PRO A 39 -8.38 15.25 -13.63
N GLU A 40 -7.75 15.50 -12.47
CA GLU A 40 -6.42 16.14 -12.39
C GLU A 40 -5.30 15.26 -12.93
N GLY A 41 -5.48 13.93 -12.88
CA GLY A 41 -4.58 12.93 -13.42
C GLY A 41 -4.74 12.71 -14.94
N GLY A 42 -5.88 13.09 -15.51
CA GLY A 42 -6.18 12.94 -16.94
C GLY A 42 -5.07 13.44 -17.87
N PRO A 43 -4.58 14.69 -17.71
CA PRO A 43 -3.46 15.21 -18.51
C PRO A 43 -2.15 14.42 -18.41
N TYR A 44 -1.98 13.60 -17.37
CA TYR A 44 -0.79 12.77 -17.12
C TYR A 44 -0.93 11.35 -17.69
N ASN A 45 -2.08 10.98 -18.24
CA ASN A 45 -2.27 9.71 -18.95
C ASN A 45 -1.69 9.82 -20.38
N ASP A 46 -0.37 9.73 -20.50
CA ASP A 46 0.40 9.93 -21.73
C ASP A 46 0.78 8.63 -22.46
N THR A 47 0.11 7.53 -22.13
CA THR A 47 0.28 6.20 -22.73
C THR A 47 -1.01 5.71 -23.34
N ASP A 48 -0.93 4.94 -24.43
CA ASP A 48 -2.10 4.34 -25.05
C ASP A 48 -2.74 3.29 -24.13
N LEU A 49 -3.95 3.60 -23.64
CA LEU A 49 -4.74 2.68 -22.84
C LEU A 49 -5.62 1.84 -23.77
N VAL A 50 -5.38 0.53 -23.82
CA VAL A 50 -6.25 -0.42 -24.51
C VAL A 50 -7.48 -0.68 -23.64
N PHE A 51 -8.69 -0.47 -24.15
CA PHE A 51 -9.93 -0.74 -23.42
C PHE A 51 -11.02 -1.23 -24.37
N ASP A 52 -12.05 -1.84 -23.81
CA ASP A 52 -13.22 -2.30 -24.56
C ASP A 52 -14.17 -1.11 -24.85
N PRO A 53 -14.39 -0.72 -26.13
CA PRO A 53 -15.20 0.46 -26.47
C PRO A 53 -16.70 0.27 -26.16
N GLU A 54 -17.21 -0.96 -26.18
CA GLU A 54 -18.62 -1.25 -25.89
C GLU A 54 -18.89 -1.10 -24.38
N ILE A 55 -18.00 -1.66 -23.56
CA ILE A 55 -18.07 -1.50 -22.09
C ILE A 55 -17.87 -0.03 -21.71
N TYR A 56 -16.91 0.66 -22.32
CA TYR A 56 -16.73 2.10 -22.10
C TYR A 56 -18.01 2.88 -22.41
N LYS A 57 -18.64 2.63 -23.56
CA LYS A 57 -19.88 3.30 -23.96
C LYS A 57 -21.01 3.03 -22.97
N TYR A 58 -21.19 1.77 -22.58
CA TYR A 58 -22.19 1.39 -21.57
C TYR A 58 -22.02 2.18 -20.27
N LEU A 59 -20.80 2.20 -19.70
CA LEU A 59 -20.53 2.93 -18.45
C LEU A 59 -20.78 4.45 -18.59
N ARG A 60 -20.48 5.02 -19.76
CA ARG A 60 -20.73 6.45 -20.04
C ARG A 60 -22.22 6.76 -20.18
N ASP A 61 -22.98 5.90 -20.84
CA ASP A 61 -24.42 6.04 -21.00
C ASP A 61 -25.13 5.95 -19.63
N GLU A 62 -24.57 5.15 -18.69
CA GLU A 62 -24.98 5.07 -17.26
C GLU A 62 -24.45 6.22 -16.38
N GLY A 63 -23.74 7.20 -16.95
CA GLY A 63 -23.32 8.41 -16.26
C GLY A 63 -22.00 8.31 -15.46
N ILE A 64 -21.25 7.21 -15.55
CA ILE A 64 -19.92 7.09 -14.93
C ILE A 64 -18.93 7.99 -15.66
N ASP A 65 -18.04 8.68 -14.95
CA ASP A 65 -17.09 9.64 -15.55
C ASP A 65 -16.13 9.00 -16.57
N GLU A 66 -15.52 9.82 -17.43
CA GLU A 66 -14.70 9.34 -18.55
C GLU A 66 -13.51 8.47 -18.10
N LEU A 67 -12.76 8.93 -17.10
CA LEU A 67 -11.50 8.27 -16.72
C LEU A 67 -11.77 7.00 -15.93
N MET A 68 -12.80 6.99 -15.09
CA MET A 68 -13.27 5.78 -14.43
C MET A 68 -13.80 4.77 -15.45
N SER A 69 -14.61 5.20 -16.42
CA SER A 69 -15.16 4.32 -17.46
C SER A 69 -14.05 3.66 -18.27
N ARG A 70 -13.02 4.42 -18.65
CA ARG A 70 -11.83 3.89 -19.34
C ARG A 70 -11.06 2.90 -18.47
N HIS A 71 -10.91 3.18 -17.17
CA HIS A 71 -10.24 2.28 -16.24
C HIS A 71 -10.96 0.93 -16.12
N ILE A 72 -12.27 0.93 -15.90
CA ILE A 72 -13.06 -0.30 -15.81
C ILE A 72 -13.04 -1.04 -17.16
N ALA A 73 -13.30 -0.36 -18.28
CA ALA A 73 -13.24 -0.96 -19.60
C ALA A 73 -11.85 -1.54 -19.95
N HIS A 74 -10.77 -0.99 -19.39
CA HIS A 74 -9.42 -1.56 -19.49
C HIS A 74 -9.27 -2.86 -18.71
N LEU A 75 -9.86 -2.99 -17.52
CA LEU A 75 -9.80 -4.24 -16.75
C LEU A 75 -10.49 -5.39 -17.49
N PHE A 76 -11.58 -5.09 -18.20
CA PHE A 76 -12.42 -6.05 -18.92
C PHE A 76 -11.89 -6.44 -20.32
N ILE A 77 -10.71 -5.99 -20.73
CA ILE A 77 -10.02 -6.57 -21.91
C ILE A 77 -9.45 -7.97 -21.62
N ARG A 78 -9.68 -8.49 -20.41
CA ARG A 78 -9.13 -9.72 -19.87
C ARG A 78 -10.23 -10.74 -19.67
N ASP A 79 -9.97 -11.97 -20.09
CA ASP A 79 -10.87 -13.07 -19.82
C ASP A 79 -10.82 -13.49 -18.34
N PRO A 80 -11.93 -14.00 -17.76
CA PRO A 80 -11.89 -14.64 -16.45
C PRO A 80 -11.02 -15.89 -16.52
N ILE A 81 -10.18 -16.09 -15.51
CA ILE A 81 -9.22 -17.23 -15.47
C ILE A 81 -9.62 -18.32 -14.48
N SER A 82 -10.62 -18.06 -13.64
CA SER A 82 -11.15 -19.03 -12.67
C SER A 82 -12.61 -18.70 -12.39
N LEU A 83 -13.53 -19.60 -12.74
CA LEU A 83 -14.96 -19.47 -12.46
C LEU A 83 -15.51 -20.82 -12.02
N PHE A 84 -16.17 -20.87 -10.86
CA PHE A 84 -16.81 -22.08 -10.37
C PHE A 84 -18.15 -22.30 -11.07
N ALA A 85 -18.53 -23.56 -11.31
CA ALA A 85 -19.74 -23.90 -12.05
C ALA A 85 -21.00 -23.37 -11.36
N GLU A 86 -21.00 -23.35 -10.04
CA GLU A 86 -22.07 -22.84 -9.16
C GLU A 86 -22.20 -21.31 -9.25
N LYS A 87 -21.19 -20.62 -9.77
CA LYS A 87 -21.11 -19.16 -9.87
C LYS A 87 -21.26 -18.65 -11.31
N VAL A 88 -21.64 -19.52 -12.25
CA VAL A 88 -21.89 -19.11 -13.65
C VAL A 88 -23.07 -18.15 -13.73
N GLN A 89 -24.14 -18.43 -12.97
CA GLN A 89 -25.28 -17.53 -12.86
C GLN A 89 -25.11 -16.67 -11.59
N PRO A 90 -25.34 -15.36 -11.67
CA PRO A 90 -25.34 -14.49 -10.50
C PRO A 90 -26.49 -14.89 -9.56
N SER A 91 -26.24 -14.79 -8.26
CA SER A 91 -27.22 -15.17 -7.24
C SER A 91 -28.27 -14.08 -6.97
N SER A 92 -27.95 -12.82 -7.27
CA SER A 92 -28.84 -11.65 -7.20
C SER A 92 -28.29 -10.51 -8.07
N GLU A 93 -29.05 -9.42 -8.22
CA GLU A 93 -28.56 -8.20 -8.90
C GLU A 93 -27.40 -7.52 -8.17
N ASP A 94 -27.29 -7.71 -6.85
CA ASP A 94 -26.20 -7.19 -6.01
C ASP A 94 -24.96 -8.11 -5.98
N ASP A 95 -24.97 -9.21 -6.73
CA ASP A 95 -23.86 -10.16 -6.77
C ASP A 95 -22.66 -9.55 -7.49
N THR A 96 -21.59 -9.33 -6.74
CA THR A 96 -20.35 -8.71 -7.23
C THR A 96 -19.30 -9.73 -7.66
N ASP A 97 -19.56 -11.04 -7.58
CA ASP A 97 -18.57 -12.08 -7.84
C ASP A 97 -18.03 -12.04 -9.28
N HIS A 98 -18.88 -11.75 -10.27
CA HIS A 98 -18.45 -11.65 -11.67
C HIS A 98 -17.53 -10.45 -11.89
N PHE A 99 -17.84 -9.32 -11.26
CA PHE A 99 -16.97 -8.15 -11.27
C PHE A 99 -15.64 -8.45 -10.56
N GLU A 100 -15.70 -9.06 -9.37
CA GLU A 100 -14.52 -9.43 -8.59
C GLU A 100 -13.66 -10.48 -9.31
N ASN A 101 -14.23 -11.35 -10.14
CA ASN A 101 -13.45 -12.29 -10.97
C ASN A 101 -12.45 -11.55 -11.87
N ILE A 102 -12.89 -10.47 -12.52
CA ILE A 102 -12.03 -9.63 -13.35
C ILE A 102 -11.16 -8.70 -12.50
N GLN A 103 -11.74 -8.02 -11.52
CA GLN A 103 -11.02 -7.04 -10.70
C GLN A 103 -9.90 -7.69 -9.87
N SER A 104 -10.19 -8.82 -9.22
CA SER A 104 -9.22 -9.51 -8.37
C SER A 104 -8.05 -10.12 -9.15
N THR A 105 -8.25 -10.42 -10.44
CA THR A 105 -7.25 -11.02 -11.33
C THR A 105 -6.55 -10.02 -12.26
N ASN A 106 -6.79 -8.72 -12.08
CA ASN A 106 -5.92 -7.65 -12.54
C ASN A 106 -5.05 -7.19 -11.36
N TRP A 107 -3.79 -7.62 -11.34
CA TRP A 107 -2.85 -7.39 -10.25
C TRP A 107 -1.91 -6.23 -10.57
N GLN A 108 -2.43 -5.02 -10.36
CA GLN A 108 -1.64 -3.82 -10.58
C GLN A 108 -0.78 -3.41 -9.37
N SER A 109 0.13 -2.45 -9.54
CA SER A 109 0.89 -1.83 -8.45
C SER A 109 0.01 -1.11 -7.42
N MET A 110 -1.19 -0.69 -7.82
CA MET A 110 -2.25 -0.22 -6.92
C MET A 110 -3.59 -0.80 -7.37
N ARG A 111 -4.54 -0.95 -6.44
CA ARG A 111 -5.90 -1.39 -6.77
C ARG A 111 -6.92 -0.44 -6.17
N PHE A 112 -7.81 0.07 -7.01
CA PHE A 112 -9.01 0.76 -6.59
C PHE A 112 -10.08 -0.27 -6.24
N LYS A 113 -10.61 -0.26 -5.01
CA LYS A 113 -11.58 -1.25 -4.55
C LYS A 113 -12.91 -0.55 -4.27
N PRO A 114 -13.96 -0.85 -5.05
CA PRO A 114 -15.33 -0.44 -4.73
C PRO A 114 -15.75 -0.89 -3.32
N PRO A 115 -16.73 -0.20 -2.72
CA PRO A 115 -17.36 -0.68 -1.50
C PRO A 115 -18.01 -2.05 -1.78
N PRO A 116 -17.86 -3.04 -0.88
CA PRO A 116 -18.65 -4.27 -0.96
C PRO A 116 -20.14 -3.95 -0.84
N ALA A 117 -20.99 -4.72 -1.52
CA ALA A 117 -22.43 -4.65 -1.28
C ALA A 117 -22.75 -4.92 0.20
N ASN A 118 -23.76 -4.24 0.74
CA ASN A 118 -24.27 -4.46 2.10
C ASN A 118 -23.22 -4.32 3.21
N SER A 119 -22.29 -3.35 3.08
CA SER A 119 -21.23 -3.11 4.06
C SER A 119 -20.98 -1.61 4.29
N ASP A 120 -20.62 -1.25 5.53
CA ASP A 120 -20.18 0.11 5.89
C ASP A 120 -18.77 0.45 5.35
N ILE A 121 -18.12 -0.48 4.65
CA ILE A 121 -16.79 -0.29 4.08
C ILE A 121 -16.88 0.58 2.82
N GLY A 122 -16.27 1.77 2.87
CA GLY A 122 -16.20 2.68 1.74
C GLY A 122 -15.19 2.31 0.63
N TRP A 123 -14.97 3.25 -0.28
CA TRP A 123 -13.96 3.15 -1.34
C TRP A 123 -12.55 3.02 -0.77
N ARG A 124 -11.78 2.07 -1.28
CA ARG A 124 -10.42 1.78 -0.78
C ARG A 124 -9.40 1.83 -1.91
N VAL A 125 -8.17 2.12 -1.52
CA VAL A 125 -7.00 2.00 -2.37
C VAL A 125 -6.03 1.05 -1.72
N GLU A 126 -5.64 0.01 -2.43
CA GLU A 126 -4.63 -0.96 -1.99
C GLU A 126 -3.26 -0.61 -2.58
N PHE A 127 -2.26 -0.41 -1.73
CA PHE A 127 -0.87 -0.20 -2.13
C PHE A 127 -0.13 -1.54 -2.10
N ARG A 128 0.30 -2.01 -3.28
CA ARG A 128 0.80 -3.37 -3.51
C ARG A 128 2.30 -3.54 -3.81
N PRO A 129 3.15 -2.50 -4.03
CA PRO A 129 4.55 -2.74 -4.44
C PRO A 129 5.54 -3.12 -3.33
N MET A 130 5.11 -3.22 -2.08
CA MET A 130 6.05 -3.48 -0.97
C MET A 130 6.50 -4.94 -0.94
N GLU A 131 7.81 -5.15 -1.01
CA GLU A 131 8.43 -6.45 -0.73
C GLU A 131 8.34 -6.78 0.77
N LEU A 132 8.12 -8.05 1.10
CA LEU A 132 8.11 -8.51 2.49
C LEU A 132 9.53 -8.46 3.08
N GLN A 133 9.65 -8.01 4.33
CA GLN A 133 10.93 -7.93 5.04
C GLN A 133 11.07 -9.04 6.09
N LEU A 134 12.31 -9.33 6.51
CA LEU A 134 12.61 -10.45 7.41
C LEU A 134 12.06 -10.26 8.83
N THR A 135 12.04 -9.02 9.33
CA THR A 135 11.60 -8.74 10.70
C THR A 135 10.23 -8.05 10.75
N ASN A 136 9.47 -8.32 11.81
CA ASN A 136 8.21 -7.62 12.09
C ASN A 136 8.42 -6.10 12.25
N PHE A 137 9.58 -5.68 12.76
CA PHE A 137 9.93 -4.27 12.91
C PHE A 137 10.03 -3.56 11.55
N GLU A 138 10.71 -4.16 10.57
CA GLU A 138 10.79 -3.59 9.21
C GLU A 138 9.43 -3.53 8.53
N ASN A 139 8.64 -4.62 8.62
CA ASN A 139 7.30 -4.67 8.02
C ASN A 139 6.38 -3.61 8.65
N ALA A 140 6.42 -3.45 9.98
CA ALA A 140 5.70 -2.40 10.69
C ALA A 140 6.17 -1.00 10.28
N ALA A 141 7.47 -0.80 10.07
CA ALA A 141 8.04 0.47 9.62
C ALA A 141 7.50 0.88 8.24
N PHE A 142 7.52 -0.03 7.26
CA PHE A 142 7.01 0.25 5.90
C PHE A 142 5.50 0.44 5.87
N ALA A 143 4.74 -0.38 6.61
CA ALA A 143 3.29 -0.21 6.73
C ALA A 143 2.92 1.14 7.35
N THR A 144 3.57 1.49 8.47
CA THR A 144 3.37 2.78 9.16
C THR A 144 3.75 3.95 8.26
N PHE A 145 4.85 3.84 7.51
CA PHE A 145 5.28 4.86 6.56
C PHE A 145 4.22 5.14 5.49
N ILE A 146 3.63 4.10 4.89
CA ILE A 146 2.58 4.29 3.88
C ILE A 146 1.33 4.93 4.48
N VAL A 147 0.89 4.49 5.67
CA VAL A 147 -0.25 5.11 6.36
C VAL A 147 0.02 6.60 6.63
N LEU A 148 1.17 6.93 7.20
CA LEU A 148 1.54 8.33 7.47
C LEU A 148 1.69 9.14 6.19
N LEU A 149 2.29 8.58 5.14
CA LEU A 149 2.43 9.24 3.85
C LEU A 149 1.07 9.57 3.25
N THR A 150 0.12 8.62 3.24
CA THR A 150 -1.23 8.88 2.72
C THR A 150 -1.95 9.97 3.50
N ARG A 151 -1.85 9.97 4.84
CA ARG A 151 -2.43 11.01 5.70
C ARG A 151 -1.78 12.37 5.47
N THR A 152 -0.46 12.39 5.27
CA THR A 152 0.31 13.59 4.94
C THR A 152 -0.12 14.17 3.59
N ILE A 153 -0.26 13.32 2.56
CA ILE A 153 -0.74 13.73 1.23
C ILE A 153 -2.11 14.40 1.32
N LEU A 154 -3.06 13.77 2.03
CA LEU A 154 -4.42 14.30 2.17
C LEU A 154 -4.45 15.59 2.99
N SER A 155 -3.76 15.63 4.12
CA SER A 155 -3.81 16.77 5.05
C SER A 155 -3.12 18.01 4.49
N LEU A 156 -2.00 17.83 3.79
CA LEU A 156 -1.25 18.92 3.16
C LEU A 156 -1.67 19.19 1.71
N LYS A 157 -2.66 18.46 1.18
CA LYS A 157 -3.12 18.52 -0.21
C LYS A 157 -1.98 18.42 -1.22
N LEU A 158 -1.09 17.45 -1.01
CA LEU A 158 0.10 17.25 -1.84
C LEU A 158 -0.26 16.68 -3.21
N ASN A 159 0.43 17.14 -4.23
CA ASN A 159 0.30 16.65 -5.60
C ASN A 159 1.61 15.98 -6.06
N PHE A 160 1.57 14.67 -6.30
CA PHE A 160 2.70 13.89 -6.80
C PHE A 160 2.51 13.37 -8.22
N LEU A 161 1.53 13.89 -8.98
CA LEU A 161 1.24 13.44 -10.34
C LEU A 161 2.42 13.70 -11.28
N ILE A 162 2.81 12.67 -12.01
CA ILE A 162 3.78 12.70 -13.10
C ILE A 162 3.22 11.87 -14.26
N PRO A 163 3.69 12.02 -15.51
CA PRO A 163 3.16 11.25 -16.62
C PRO A 163 3.30 9.72 -16.40
N ILE A 164 2.29 8.93 -16.78
CA ILE A 164 2.26 7.47 -16.62
C ILE A 164 3.49 6.82 -17.26
N SER A 165 3.94 7.29 -18.43
CA SER A 165 5.16 6.80 -19.08
C SER A 165 6.41 6.89 -18.17
N LYS A 166 6.45 7.89 -17.27
CA LYS A 166 7.52 8.07 -16.29
C LYS A 166 7.35 7.18 -15.06
N VAL A 167 6.11 6.90 -14.65
CA VAL A 167 5.81 5.87 -13.67
C VAL A 167 6.28 4.50 -14.16
N GLU A 168 6.01 4.16 -15.42
CA GLU A 168 6.47 2.90 -16.02
C GLU A 168 7.99 2.82 -16.14
N ALA A 169 8.64 3.92 -16.54
CA ALA A 169 10.10 3.99 -16.57
C ALA A 169 10.71 3.79 -15.17
N ASN A 170 10.07 4.34 -14.13
CA ASN A 170 10.47 4.13 -12.75
C ASN A 170 10.35 2.66 -12.32
N MET A 171 9.27 1.97 -12.68
CA MET A 171 9.09 0.55 -12.37
C MET A 171 10.17 -0.32 -13.02
N LYS A 172 10.50 -0.04 -14.29
CA LYS A 172 11.63 -0.71 -14.99
C LYS A 172 12.98 -0.41 -14.34
N ASN A 173 13.15 0.77 -13.75
CA ASN A 173 14.38 1.12 -13.04
C ASN A 173 14.45 0.51 -11.63
N ALA A 174 13.32 0.36 -10.95
CA ALA A 174 13.23 -0.11 -9.56
C ALA A 174 13.69 -1.56 -9.37
N VAL A 175 13.54 -2.40 -10.40
CA VAL A 175 13.93 -3.82 -10.36
C VAL A 175 15.43 -4.06 -10.57
N LYS A 176 16.22 -3.01 -10.88
CA LYS A 176 17.66 -3.15 -11.10
C LYS A 176 18.39 -3.41 -9.78
N ARG A 177 19.50 -4.16 -9.86
CA ARG A 177 20.39 -4.38 -8.71
C ARG A 177 20.85 -3.03 -8.14
N ASP A 178 20.75 -2.89 -6.82
CA ASP A 178 21.15 -1.70 -6.06
C ASP A 178 20.48 -0.38 -6.51
N ALA A 179 19.29 -0.47 -7.10
CA ALA A 179 18.51 0.68 -7.56
C ALA A 179 18.22 1.70 -6.44
N VAL A 180 18.14 1.28 -5.17
CA VAL A 180 17.95 2.18 -4.02
C VAL A 180 19.10 3.18 -3.88
N THR A 181 20.35 2.75 -4.06
CA THR A 181 21.53 3.60 -3.85
C THR A 181 22.10 4.18 -5.13
N GLN A 182 21.89 3.51 -6.27
CA GLN A 182 22.46 3.91 -7.57
C GLN A 182 21.42 4.46 -8.56
N GLY A 183 20.14 4.14 -8.35
CA GLY A 183 19.07 4.51 -9.28
C GLY A 183 18.65 5.98 -9.15
N ARG A 184 18.21 6.55 -10.27
CA ARG A 184 17.50 7.83 -10.31
C ARG A 184 16.10 7.61 -10.88
N PHE A 185 15.12 8.28 -10.31
CA PHE A 185 13.70 8.08 -10.57
C PHE A 185 13.04 9.41 -10.91
N TYR A 186 12.13 9.38 -11.88
CA TYR A 186 11.28 10.52 -12.18
C TYR A 186 10.37 10.80 -10.99
N PHE A 187 10.40 12.03 -10.51
CA PHE A 187 9.62 12.45 -9.35
C PHE A 187 9.09 13.87 -9.57
N ARG A 188 7.96 14.20 -8.95
CA ARG A 188 7.38 15.54 -9.03
C ARG A 188 8.40 16.58 -8.56
N LYS A 189 8.54 17.70 -9.29
CA LYS A 189 9.39 18.80 -8.84
C LYS A 189 8.86 19.38 -7.53
N GLY A 190 9.75 19.69 -6.59
CA GLY A 190 9.36 20.11 -5.24
C GLY A 190 8.58 21.41 -5.18
N ASP A 191 8.79 22.32 -6.12
CA ASP A 191 8.02 23.55 -6.27
C ASP A 191 6.58 23.33 -6.77
N LEU A 192 6.24 22.12 -7.19
CA LEU A 192 4.95 21.78 -7.77
C LEU A 192 4.15 20.79 -6.93
N ILE A 193 4.57 20.50 -5.69
CA ILE A 193 3.92 19.52 -4.81
C ILE A 193 2.76 20.11 -3.99
N THR A 194 2.63 21.43 -3.89
CA THR A 194 1.51 22.09 -3.19
C THR A 194 0.73 23.00 -4.14
N THR A 195 -0.56 23.18 -3.87
CA THR A 195 -1.47 24.01 -4.68
C THR A 195 -2.01 25.22 -3.91
N VAL A 196 -1.71 25.29 -2.60
CA VAL A 196 -2.34 26.19 -1.62
C VAL A 196 -1.34 27.09 -0.88
N ALA A 197 -0.03 26.95 -1.12
CA ALA A 197 0.99 27.82 -0.53
C ALA A 197 2.15 28.01 -1.50
N SER A 198 2.81 29.17 -1.46
CA SER A 198 4.09 29.38 -2.15
C SER A 198 5.07 28.30 -1.72
N PRO A 199 5.76 27.62 -2.66
CA PRO A 199 6.72 26.55 -2.37
C PRO A 199 7.78 26.90 -1.32
N LEU A 200 8.05 28.19 -1.16
CA LEU A 200 9.01 28.72 -0.19
C LEU A 200 8.58 28.48 1.26
N THR A 201 7.30 28.60 1.63
CA THR A 201 6.90 28.45 3.04
C THR A 201 6.94 27.00 3.51
N THR A 202 6.53 26.03 2.69
CA THR A 202 6.65 24.59 3.04
C THR A 202 8.10 24.14 3.05
N THR A 203 8.91 24.65 2.11
CA THR A 203 10.35 24.34 2.04
C THR A 203 11.11 24.99 3.19
N ASP A 204 10.79 26.22 3.59
CA ASP A 204 11.44 26.91 4.71
C ASP A 204 11.03 26.32 6.07
N VAL A 205 9.77 25.89 6.23
CA VAL A 205 9.36 25.10 7.41
C VAL A 205 10.14 23.78 7.48
N CYS A 206 10.30 23.06 6.37
CA CYS A 206 11.07 21.81 6.34
C CYS A 206 12.60 22.03 6.50
N ARG A 207 13.18 23.10 5.95
CA ARG A 207 14.60 23.47 6.10
C ARG A 207 14.94 23.91 7.52
N THR A 208 14.07 24.70 8.14
CA THR A 208 14.24 25.12 9.55
C THR A 208 14.23 23.88 10.46
N TRP A 209 13.43 22.87 10.11
CA TRP A 209 13.41 21.58 10.79
C TRP A 209 14.69 20.74 10.61
N GLN A 210 15.29 20.70 9.41
CA GLN A 210 16.56 20.00 9.17
C GLN A 210 17.73 20.61 9.96
N ARG A 211 17.79 21.95 10.08
CA ARG A 211 18.86 22.64 10.83
C ARG A 211 18.81 22.40 12.34
N ASN A 212 17.62 22.24 12.91
CA ASN A 212 17.43 22.12 14.37
C ASN A 212 17.63 20.70 14.93
N ARG A 213 17.89 19.70 14.08
CA ARG A 213 18.03 18.29 14.53
C ARG A 213 19.26 17.55 14.02
N SER A 214 20.21 18.21 13.34
CA SER A 214 21.55 17.62 13.22
C SER A 214 22.11 17.43 14.62
N PRO A 215 22.22 16.19 15.15
CA PRO A 215 22.86 15.97 16.41
C PRO A 215 24.34 16.16 16.12
N ASN A 216 24.90 17.31 16.49
CA ASN A 216 26.34 17.46 16.57
C ASN A 216 26.84 16.46 17.63
N LEU A 217 27.18 15.24 17.19
CA LEU A 217 28.19 14.42 17.86
C LEU A 217 29.54 15.08 17.62
N GLN A 218 29.78 16.21 18.29
CA GLN A 218 31.13 16.68 18.57
C GLN A 218 31.17 17.09 20.04
N LYS A 219 31.71 16.16 20.85
CA LYS A 219 32.34 16.49 22.13
C LYS A 219 33.46 17.49 21.82
N GLY A 220 33.38 18.69 22.38
CA GLY A 220 34.44 19.69 22.29
C GLY A 220 34.20 20.84 23.26
N ASN A 221 34.95 20.84 24.36
CA ASN A 221 35.03 21.89 25.37
C ASN A 221 35.34 23.27 24.77
N SER A 222 34.59 24.31 25.16
CA SER A 222 35.18 25.62 25.52
C SER A 222 34.14 26.59 26.10
N ASN A 223 34.52 27.14 27.24
CA ASN A 223 33.88 28.24 27.97
C ASN A 223 33.62 29.49 27.12
N ALA A 224 32.41 30.07 27.22
CA ALA A 224 32.22 31.51 27.02
C ALA A 224 30.96 32.02 27.76
N ARG A 225 31.24 32.70 28.87
CA ARG A 225 30.50 33.71 29.65
C ARG A 225 29.05 34.07 29.26
N ASN A 226 28.19 33.96 30.28
CA ASN A 226 26.96 34.71 30.49
C ASN A 226 27.14 36.22 30.24
N GLN A 227 26.24 36.80 29.44
CA GLN A 227 25.83 38.19 29.60
C GLN A 227 24.30 38.29 29.50
N HIS A 228 23.76 38.80 30.60
CA HIS A 228 22.51 39.49 30.87
C HIS A 228 21.39 39.54 29.84
N ALA A 229 20.20 39.21 30.36
CA ALA A 229 18.88 39.41 29.80
C ALA A 229 18.55 40.89 29.60
N ASP A 230 17.85 41.18 28.49
CA ASP A 230 16.92 42.29 28.37
C ASP A 230 15.50 41.74 28.21
N PRO A 231 14.48 42.31 28.90
CA PRO A 231 13.12 41.81 28.89
C PRO A 231 12.25 42.62 27.94
N GLU A 232 12.08 42.17 26.69
CA GLU A 232 10.96 42.63 25.86
C GLU A 232 10.19 41.43 25.32
N GLY A 233 8.98 41.28 25.86
CA GLY A 233 8.05 40.22 25.51
C GLY A 233 7.63 40.33 24.05
N THR A 234 8.05 39.36 23.24
CA THR A 234 7.42 39.07 21.95
C THR A 234 6.72 37.72 22.06
N ASN A 235 5.41 37.79 22.26
CA ASN A 235 4.48 36.68 22.08
C ASN A 235 4.52 36.22 20.60
N HIS A 236 5.42 35.30 20.25
CA HIS A 236 5.34 34.59 18.98
C HIS A 236 4.28 33.47 19.05
N ARG A 237 3.01 33.87 19.19
CA ARG A 237 1.92 33.08 18.62
C ARG A 237 1.92 33.38 17.13
N HIS A 238 2.54 32.51 16.33
CA HIS A 238 2.34 32.54 14.89
C HIS A 238 0.91 32.08 14.59
N CYS A 239 -0.03 33.02 14.70
CA CYS A 239 -1.38 32.89 14.21
C CYS A 239 -1.31 32.72 12.70
N PHE A 240 -1.91 31.66 12.20
CA PHE A 240 -2.11 31.40 10.79
C PHE A 240 -3.04 32.49 10.25
N ASP A 241 -2.46 33.55 9.69
CA ASP A 241 -3.27 34.58 9.05
C ASP A 241 -3.89 33.99 7.77
N SER A 242 -5.15 33.59 7.91
CA SER A 242 -5.96 32.99 6.87
C SER A 242 -6.50 34.02 5.87
N SER A 243 -6.07 35.29 5.97
CA SER A 243 -6.63 36.41 5.20
C SER A 243 -5.86 36.80 3.93
N VAL A 244 -4.75 36.15 3.61
CA VAL A 244 -4.13 36.30 2.27
C VAL A 244 -4.83 35.37 1.30
N GLY A 245 -5.75 35.94 0.52
CA GLY A 245 -6.66 35.25 -0.39
C GLY A 245 -6.04 34.06 -1.12
N ILE A 246 -6.71 32.92 -0.98
CA ILE A 246 -6.43 31.64 -1.64
C ILE A 246 -6.46 31.86 -3.16
N GLN A 247 -5.30 32.18 -3.72
CA GLN A 247 -5.15 32.22 -5.17
C GLN A 247 -5.18 30.78 -5.64
N ARG A 248 -6.26 30.40 -6.32
CA ARG A 248 -6.49 29.11 -6.99
C ARG A 248 -5.32 28.85 -7.96
N CYS A 249 -4.21 28.28 -7.48
CA CYS A 249 -2.96 28.22 -8.23
C CYS A 249 -3.00 27.12 -9.30
N GLN A 250 -3.25 27.55 -10.54
CA GLN A 250 -2.53 27.19 -11.77
C GLN A 250 -2.23 25.72 -12.12
N LEU A 251 -2.95 24.72 -11.61
CA LEU A 251 -2.82 23.35 -12.15
C LEU A 251 -3.06 23.28 -13.67
N GLY A 252 -3.98 24.11 -14.18
CA GLY A 252 -4.30 24.18 -15.61
C GLY A 252 -3.21 24.79 -16.52
N LYS A 253 -2.09 25.31 -15.97
CA LYS A 253 -1.00 25.92 -16.77
C LYS A 253 0.27 25.08 -16.83
N ILE A 254 0.42 24.04 -16.01
CA ILE A 254 1.64 23.22 -15.98
C ILE A 254 1.50 22.10 -17.00
N ARG A 255 2.36 22.10 -18.04
CA ARG A 255 2.41 20.99 -18.99
C ARG A 255 2.94 19.74 -18.27
N PRO A 256 2.33 18.55 -18.43
CA PRO A 256 2.77 17.31 -17.79
C PRO A 256 4.26 17.00 -17.93
N ARG A 257 4.85 17.32 -19.11
CA ARG A 257 6.29 17.15 -19.38
C ARG A 257 7.22 18.03 -18.53
N ASP A 258 6.72 19.13 -17.99
CA ASP A 258 7.51 20.08 -17.20
C ASP A 258 7.37 19.84 -15.68
N SER A 259 6.54 18.87 -15.27
CA SER A 259 6.14 18.68 -13.87
C SER A 259 7.08 17.81 -13.04
N TYR A 260 8.06 17.16 -13.66
CA TYR A 260 8.93 16.19 -13.01
C TYR A 260 10.42 16.49 -13.19
N THR A 261 11.23 15.91 -12.31
CA THR A 261 12.71 15.89 -12.37
C THR A 261 13.20 14.49 -12.02
N MET A 262 14.50 14.23 -12.09
CA MET A 262 15.09 12.96 -11.66
C MET A 262 15.76 13.11 -10.30
N LEU A 263 15.38 12.26 -9.34
CA LEU A 263 15.93 12.21 -7.98
C LEU A 263 16.37 10.79 -7.62
N SER A 264 17.39 10.65 -6.80
CA SER A 264 17.72 9.40 -6.11
C SER A 264 16.70 9.07 -5.03
N ILE A 265 16.66 7.82 -4.55
CA ILE A 265 15.79 7.44 -3.43
C ILE A 265 16.16 8.20 -2.16
N ASN A 266 17.45 8.47 -1.92
CA ASN A 266 17.88 9.31 -0.81
C ASN A 266 17.27 10.72 -0.87
N GLU A 267 17.33 11.36 -2.03
CA GLU A 267 16.75 12.70 -2.24
C GLU A 267 15.22 12.70 -2.10
N ILE A 268 14.54 11.64 -2.55
CA ILE A 268 13.07 11.50 -2.39
C ILE A 268 12.69 11.27 -0.92
N ILE A 269 13.41 10.42 -0.20
CA ILE A 269 13.03 10.04 1.16
C ILE A 269 13.48 11.09 2.18
N ASN A 270 14.75 11.51 2.12
CA ASN A 270 15.38 12.38 3.10
C ASN A 270 15.37 13.86 2.69
N GLY A 271 15.15 14.17 1.41
CA GLY A 271 15.12 15.53 0.87
C GLY A 271 16.42 15.95 0.20
N CYS A 272 16.37 17.10 -0.48
CA CYS A 272 17.47 17.82 -1.09
C CYS A 272 17.10 19.30 -1.25
N ASP A 273 17.95 20.11 -1.86
CA ASP A 273 17.69 21.55 -2.04
C ASP A 273 16.42 21.86 -2.84
N SER A 274 16.07 20.97 -3.77
CA SER A 274 14.93 21.12 -4.68
C SER A 274 13.67 20.37 -4.25
N PHE A 275 13.74 19.54 -3.21
CA PHE A 275 12.61 18.74 -2.75
C PHE A 275 12.69 18.50 -1.23
N PRO A 276 11.63 18.80 -0.45
CA PRO A 276 11.67 18.68 1.01
C PRO A 276 11.99 17.28 1.55
N GLY A 277 11.61 16.22 0.82
CA GLY A 277 11.72 14.84 1.27
C GLY A 277 10.43 14.31 1.90
N LEU A 278 10.12 13.03 1.69
CA LEU A 278 8.90 12.41 2.24
C LEU A 278 8.96 12.27 3.77
N ILE A 279 10.11 11.93 4.35
CA ILE A 279 10.25 11.84 5.82
C ILE A 279 10.07 13.21 6.47
N PRO A 280 10.71 14.31 6.01
CA PRO A 280 10.44 15.65 6.53
C PRO A 280 8.97 16.06 6.45
N LEU A 281 8.27 15.78 5.34
CA LEU A 281 6.84 16.07 5.21
C LEU A 281 5.99 15.29 6.23
N ILE A 282 6.28 14.00 6.42
CA ILE A 282 5.60 13.18 7.44
C ILE A 282 5.85 13.72 8.85
N ARG A 283 7.09 14.11 9.17
CA ARG A 283 7.42 14.70 10.47
C ARG A 283 6.64 16.00 10.72
N HIS A 284 6.48 16.83 9.69
CA HIS A 284 5.66 18.04 9.79
C HIS A 284 4.20 17.70 10.09
N TYR A 285 3.63 16.73 9.36
CA TYR A 285 2.27 16.25 9.62
C TYR A 285 2.09 15.73 11.05
N MET A 286 3.03 14.94 11.58
CA MET A 286 2.97 14.42 12.95
C MET A 286 2.89 15.53 14.01
N VAL A 287 3.55 16.66 13.77
CA VAL A 287 3.51 17.82 14.67
C VAL A 287 2.16 18.53 14.58
N MET A 288 1.62 18.70 13.38
CA MET A 288 0.30 19.29 13.19
C MET A 288 -0.82 18.49 13.86
N THR A 289 -0.66 17.17 13.98
CA THR A 289 -1.66 16.28 14.60
C THR A 289 -1.41 16.00 16.08
N GLU A 290 -0.43 16.65 16.71
CA GLU A 290 -0.13 16.51 18.15
C GLU A 290 0.01 15.04 18.60
N VAL A 291 0.77 14.22 17.86
CA VAL A 291 0.99 12.81 18.22
C VAL A 291 1.66 12.70 19.58
N ASP A 292 1.20 11.77 20.42
CA ASP A 292 1.76 11.57 21.74
C ASP A 292 3.27 11.25 21.68
N PRO A 293 4.08 11.72 22.66
CA PRO A 293 5.53 11.59 22.60
C PRO A 293 6.02 10.14 22.47
N ASN A 294 5.30 9.18 23.04
CA ASN A 294 5.67 7.79 22.97
C ASN A 294 5.46 7.27 21.56
N THR A 295 4.28 7.41 20.98
CA THR A 295 4.03 6.99 19.59
C THR A 295 4.96 7.70 18.61
N ALA A 296 5.21 9.00 18.81
CA ALA A 296 6.14 9.76 17.99
C ALA A 296 7.57 9.20 18.04
N PHE A 297 8.05 8.76 19.21
CA PHE A 297 9.36 8.11 19.34
C PHE A 297 9.44 6.81 18.52
N SER A 298 8.44 5.92 18.64
CA SER A 298 8.42 4.66 17.87
C SER A 298 8.38 4.92 16.36
N ILE A 299 7.54 5.88 15.91
CA ILE A 299 7.48 6.29 14.51
C ILE A 299 8.83 6.84 14.04
N HIS A 300 9.52 7.65 14.86
CA HIS A 300 10.83 8.17 14.49
C HIS A 300 11.88 7.07 14.29
N GLN A 301 11.81 5.96 15.01
CA GLN A 301 12.68 4.80 14.78
C GLN A 301 12.39 4.15 13.42
N TYR A 302 11.12 3.98 13.07
CA TYR A 302 10.71 3.49 11.74
C TYR A 302 11.18 4.40 10.60
N LEU A 303 10.96 5.71 10.74
CA LEU A 303 11.42 6.68 9.73
C LEU A 303 12.95 6.69 9.65
N THR A 304 13.67 6.50 10.75
CA THR A 304 15.14 6.40 10.75
C THR A 304 15.62 5.20 9.96
N LEU A 305 15.01 4.01 10.16
CA LEU A 305 15.32 2.82 9.37
C LEU A 305 15.15 3.08 7.87
N ILE A 306 14.02 3.66 7.46
CA ILE A 306 13.72 3.95 6.05
C ILE A 306 14.70 4.98 5.48
N GLY A 307 14.99 6.05 6.24
CA GLY A 307 15.93 7.10 5.84
C GLY A 307 17.35 6.55 5.66
N LYS A 308 17.82 5.69 6.56
CA LYS A 308 19.13 5.04 6.48
C LYS A 308 19.24 4.03 5.33
N ARG A 309 18.16 3.34 4.98
CA ARG A 309 18.12 2.49 3.78
C ARG A 309 18.18 3.30 2.51
N ALA A 310 17.44 4.41 2.46
CA ALA A 310 17.43 5.32 1.33
C ALA A 310 18.79 5.97 1.09
N SER A 311 19.53 6.30 2.15
CA SER A 311 20.89 6.86 2.05
C SER A 311 21.98 5.82 1.76
N GLY A 312 21.68 4.54 1.93
CA GLY A 312 22.65 3.44 1.83
C GLY A 312 23.49 3.21 3.09
N GLU A 313 23.22 3.93 4.20
CA GLU A 313 23.87 3.68 5.49
C GLU A 313 23.50 2.28 6.04
N LEU A 314 22.26 1.84 5.78
CA LEU A 314 21.79 0.48 6.05
C LEU A 314 21.50 -0.28 4.76
N PRO A 315 21.86 -1.57 4.68
CA PRO A 315 21.57 -2.38 3.51
C PRO A 315 20.07 -2.69 3.42
N THR A 316 19.60 -2.91 2.19
CA THR A 316 18.32 -3.59 1.97
C THR A 316 18.46 -5.09 2.26
N ALA A 317 17.37 -5.80 2.55
CA ALA A 317 17.38 -7.26 2.69
C ALA A 317 18.00 -7.93 1.46
N ALA A 318 17.64 -7.46 0.25
CA ALA A 318 18.19 -8.00 -1.00
C ALA A 318 19.72 -7.78 -1.13
N SER A 319 20.22 -6.59 -0.76
CA SER A 319 21.66 -6.30 -0.78
C SER A 319 22.41 -7.15 0.25
N TRP A 320 21.86 -7.31 1.46
CA TRP A 320 22.43 -8.15 2.50
C TRP A 320 22.46 -9.63 2.09
N MET A 321 21.37 -10.19 1.56
CA MET A 321 21.32 -11.58 1.07
C MET A 321 22.34 -11.82 -0.04
N ARG A 322 22.48 -10.88 -0.99
CA ARG A 322 23.53 -10.95 -2.02
C ARG A 322 24.93 -10.96 -1.42
N GLN A 323 25.23 -10.05 -0.49
CA GLN A 323 26.53 -9.99 0.18
C GLN A 323 26.83 -11.28 0.95
N TYR A 324 25.83 -11.84 1.62
CA TYR A 324 25.97 -13.12 2.30
C TYR A 324 26.36 -14.25 1.35
N ILE A 325 25.63 -14.40 0.22
CA ILE A 325 25.94 -15.41 -0.81
C ILE A 325 27.35 -15.18 -1.38
N MET A 326 27.67 -13.95 -1.75
CA MET A 326 28.96 -13.63 -2.39
C MET A 326 30.17 -13.91 -1.48
N ASN A 327 29.99 -13.83 -0.16
CA ASN A 327 31.04 -14.07 0.83
C ASN A 327 31.02 -15.51 1.38
N HIS A 328 30.09 -16.36 0.93
CA HIS A 328 29.99 -17.73 1.41
C HIS A 328 31.16 -18.57 0.87
N THR A 329 31.79 -19.39 1.73
CA THR A 329 32.98 -20.19 1.36
C THR A 329 32.75 -21.11 0.16
N ASP A 330 31.54 -21.67 0.08
CA ASP A 330 31.16 -22.63 -0.95
C ASP A 330 30.64 -21.95 -2.24
N TYR A 331 30.56 -20.61 -2.29
CA TYR A 331 30.13 -19.89 -3.47
C TYR A 331 31.28 -19.72 -4.47
N LYS A 332 31.08 -20.18 -5.70
CA LYS A 332 32.13 -20.28 -6.73
C LYS A 332 32.24 -19.07 -7.64
N GLN A 333 31.57 -17.96 -7.31
CA GLN A 333 31.54 -16.74 -8.13
C GLN A 333 30.96 -16.98 -9.55
N ASP A 334 30.10 -17.96 -9.70
CA ASP A 334 29.51 -18.43 -10.97
C ASP A 334 28.02 -18.08 -11.11
N SER A 335 27.47 -17.29 -10.17
CA SER A 335 26.04 -16.97 -10.06
C SER A 335 25.13 -18.18 -9.78
N VAL A 336 25.69 -19.32 -9.36
CA VAL A 336 24.94 -20.50 -8.95
C VAL A 336 24.89 -20.58 -7.42
N VAL A 337 23.68 -20.59 -6.87
CA VAL A 337 23.47 -20.80 -5.43
C VAL A 337 23.29 -22.30 -5.18
N SER A 338 24.28 -22.94 -4.58
CA SER A 338 24.21 -24.37 -4.23
C SER A 338 23.20 -24.63 -3.10
N ALA A 339 22.74 -25.88 -2.96
CA ALA A 339 21.84 -26.26 -1.88
C ALA A 339 22.40 -25.95 -0.48
N LYS A 340 23.72 -26.06 -0.31
CA LYS A 340 24.40 -25.71 0.95
C LYS A 340 24.34 -24.21 1.22
N VAL A 341 24.71 -23.38 0.24
CA VAL A 341 24.63 -21.90 0.36
C VAL A 341 23.20 -21.45 0.62
N ALA A 342 22.22 -22.05 -0.07
CA ALA A 342 20.80 -21.74 0.13
C ALA A 342 20.32 -22.11 1.54
N SER A 343 20.67 -23.31 2.03
CA SER A 343 20.34 -23.74 3.39
C SER A 343 20.91 -22.79 4.43
N ASP A 344 22.19 -22.43 4.29
CA ASP A 344 22.87 -21.55 5.25
C ASP A 344 22.29 -20.13 5.23
N LEU A 345 21.94 -19.61 4.04
CA LEU A 345 21.22 -18.34 3.92
C LEU A 345 19.87 -18.36 4.63
N VAL A 346 19.08 -19.42 4.46
CA VAL A 346 17.78 -19.56 5.15
C VAL A 346 17.96 -19.62 6.66
N SER A 347 18.95 -20.36 7.16
CA SER A 347 19.29 -20.37 8.59
C SER A 347 19.66 -18.99 9.11
N GLN A 348 20.40 -18.18 8.34
CA GLN A 348 20.71 -16.81 8.72
C GLN A 348 19.49 -15.90 8.70
N CYS A 349 18.60 -16.02 7.71
CA CYS A 349 17.32 -15.32 7.71
C CYS A 349 16.52 -15.63 8.98
N LEU A 350 16.45 -16.91 9.39
CA LEU A 350 15.76 -17.34 10.61
C LEU A 350 16.40 -16.73 11.87
N ALA A 351 17.73 -16.69 11.95
CA ALA A 351 18.45 -16.08 13.06
C ALA A 351 18.15 -14.56 13.18
N VAL A 352 18.14 -13.85 12.04
CA VAL A 352 17.77 -12.43 11.96
C VAL A 352 16.32 -12.19 12.38
N THR A 353 15.39 -13.01 11.92
CA THR A 353 13.97 -12.91 12.29
C THR A 353 13.73 -13.18 13.77
N SER A 354 14.45 -14.15 14.36
CA SER A 354 14.27 -14.57 15.75
C SER A 354 14.99 -13.67 16.77
N GLY A 355 15.90 -12.79 16.30
CA GLY A 355 16.74 -11.98 17.18
C GLY A 355 17.73 -12.82 17.99
N HIS A 356 18.26 -13.89 17.40
CA HIS A 356 19.14 -14.85 18.09
C HIS A 356 20.42 -14.17 18.62
N PRO A 357 20.88 -14.46 19.86
CA PRO A 357 21.99 -13.77 20.51
C PRO A 357 23.34 -13.88 19.79
N ASP A 358 23.55 -14.90 18.95
CA ASP A 358 24.77 -15.04 18.12
C ASP A 358 24.87 -13.99 17.00
N VAL A 359 23.78 -13.28 16.69
CA VAL A 359 23.78 -12.10 15.82
C VAL A 359 23.96 -10.88 16.73
N THR A 360 25.19 -10.66 17.20
CA THR A 360 25.56 -9.63 18.19
C THR A 360 25.09 -8.21 17.80
N GLU A 361 24.89 -7.94 16.52
CA GLU A 361 24.09 -6.82 16.02
C GLU A 361 23.29 -7.27 14.79
N ASN A 362 21.96 -7.13 14.80
CA ASN A 362 21.14 -7.43 13.62
C ASN A 362 21.63 -6.60 12.43
N PRO A 363 22.16 -7.21 11.35
CA PRO A 363 22.83 -6.48 10.27
C PRO A 363 21.90 -5.56 9.48
N LEU A 364 20.58 -5.81 9.54
CA LEU A 364 19.55 -5.03 8.86
C LEU A 364 18.99 -3.88 9.71
N LEU A 365 19.17 -3.94 11.03
CA LEU A 365 18.65 -2.96 11.97
C LEU A 365 19.76 -2.15 12.67
N ARG A 366 20.96 -2.70 12.90
CA ARG A 366 22.11 -2.05 13.58
C ARG A 366 21.72 -1.12 14.73
N GLY A 367 20.91 -1.63 15.66
CA GLY A 367 20.45 -0.88 16.83
C GLY A 367 19.31 0.14 16.59
N THR A 368 18.71 0.21 15.40
CA THR A 368 17.55 1.08 15.13
C THR A 368 16.24 0.61 15.78
N SER A 369 16.24 -0.55 16.44
CA SER A 369 15.04 -1.14 17.05
C SER A 369 15.07 -1.06 18.57
N SER A 370 14.09 -0.36 19.14
CA SER A 370 13.61 -0.59 20.50
C SER A 370 12.11 -0.81 20.40
N SER A 371 11.70 -2.08 20.33
CA SER A 371 10.29 -2.44 20.29
C SER A 371 9.71 -2.35 21.70
N ARG A 372 8.68 -1.51 21.89
CA ARG A 372 7.90 -1.48 23.13
C ARG A 372 6.68 -2.39 23.11
N THR A 373 6.36 -2.97 21.96
CA THR A 373 5.38 -4.05 21.86
C THR A 373 5.98 -5.30 22.51
N VAL A 374 5.49 -5.60 23.70
CA VAL A 374 5.62 -6.93 24.30
C VAL A 374 4.80 -7.92 23.46
N PRO A 375 5.25 -9.19 23.33
CA PRO A 375 4.52 -10.21 22.57
C PRO A 375 3.13 -10.54 23.16
N HIS A 376 2.79 -10.00 24.33
CA HIS A 376 1.44 -10.05 24.89
C HIS A 376 0.72 -8.71 24.64
N PRO A 377 -0.43 -8.73 23.94
CA PRO A 377 -1.27 -7.54 23.84
C PRO A 377 -1.62 -7.03 25.26
N PRO A 378 -1.69 -5.71 25.49
CA PRO A 378 -2.10 -5.18 26.78
C PRO A 378 -3.42 -5.80 27.24
N ALA A 379 -3.59 -5.99 28.56
CA ALA A 379 -4.83 -6.55 29.13
C ALA A 379 -6.08 -5.79 28.66
N ALA A 380 -5.97 -4.48 28.42
CA ALA A 380 -7.03 -3.67 27.85
C ALA A 380 -7.41 -4.08 26.41
N THR A 381 -6.44 -4.47 25.57
CA THR A 381 -6.68 -4.95 24.21
C THR A 381 -7.30 -6.35 24.22
N LEU A 382 -6.85 -7.24 25.11
CA LEU A 382 -7.46 -8.55 25.31
C LEU A 382 -8.89 -8.44 25.85
N SER A 383 -9.11 -7.52 26.80
CA SER A 383 -10.43 -7.23 27.39
C SER A 383 -11.37 -6.61 26.36
N ALA A 384 -10.89 -5.70 25.51
CA ALA A 384 -11.67 -5.14 24.41
C ALA A 384 -12.06 -6.22 23.38
N HIS A 385 -11.14 -7.12 23.04
CA HIS A 385 -11.42 -8.25 22.15
C HIS A 385 -12.43 -9.22 22.77
N ALA A 386 -12.29 -9.55 24.06
CA ALA A 386 -13.23 -10.38 24.80
C ALA A 386 -14.63 -9.73 24.89
N SER A 387 -14.70 -8.43 25.19
CA SER A 387 -15.97 -7.69 25.25
C SER A 387 -16.66 -7.59 23.88
N LEU A 388 -15.91 -7.41 22.79
CA LEU A 388 -16.46 -7.43 21.44
C LEU A 388 -16.95 -8.83 21.05
N HIS A 389 -16.26 -9.88 21.48
CA HIS A 389 -16.68 -11.26 21.28
C HIS A 389 -17.97 -11.57 22.08
N GLU A 390 -18.04 -11.17 23.35
CA GLU A 390 -19.24 -11.31 24.18
C GLU A 390 -20.44 -10.57 23.58
N ARG A 391 -20.24 -9.34 23.07
CA ARG A 391 -21.31 -8.60 22.38
C ARG A 391 -21.79 -9.30 21.12
N ARG A 392 -20.88 -9.93 20.35
CA ARG A 392 -21.25 -10.76 19.18
C ARG A 392 -22.03 -12.01 19.58
N VAL A 393 -21.62 -12.69 20.64
CA VAL A 393 -22.31 -13.89 21.14
C VAL A 393 -23.69 -13.51 21.70
N GLN A 394 -23.80 -12.40 22.43
CA GLN A 394 -25.08 -11.90 22.95
C GLN A 394 -26.03 -11.46 21.84
N SER A 395 -25.54 -10.83 20.77
CA SER A 395 -26.39 -10.45 19.63
C SER A 395 -26.89 -11.67 18.85
N VAL A 396 -26.05 -12.69 18.67
CA VAL A 396 -26.47 -13.97 18.06
C VAL A 396 -27.44 -14.74 18.97
N SER A 397 -27.24 -14.72 20.29
CA SER A 397 -28.16 -15.31 21.28
C SER A 397 -29.51 -14.63 21.30
N LEU A 398 -29.53 -13.28 21.26
CA LEU A 398 -30.76 -12.50 21.24
C LEU A 398 -31.58 -12.75 19.96
N LEU A 399 -30.89 -12.89 18.82
CA LEU A 399 -31.52 -13.27 17.54
C LEU A 399 -32.09 -14.69 17.58
N ALA A 400 -31.42 -15.62 18.26
CA ALA A 400 -31.91 -16.99 18.45
C ALA A 400 -33.10 -17.06 19.42
N GLU A 401 -33.12 -16.25 20.48
CA GLU A 401 -34.24 -16.15 21.43
C GLU A 401 -35.47 -15.50 20.80
N LEU A 402 -35.29 -14.45 19.98
CA LEU A 402 -36.37 -13.83 19.20
C LEU A 402 -36.96 -14.78 18.15
N ALA A 403 -36.14 -15.66 17.57
CA ALA A 403 -36.62 -16.70 16.66
C ALA A 403 -37.36 -17.83 17.40
N ALA A 404 -37.08 -18.04 18.68
CA ALA A 404 -37.70 -19.09 19.51
C ALA A 404 -38.96 -18.64 20.26
N SER A 405 -39.14 -17.33 20.50
CA SER A 405 -40.29 -16.80 21.27
C SER A 405 -41.60 -16.71 20.47
N GLY A 406 -41.57 -16.89 19.15
CA GLY A 406 -42.79 -16.97 18.33
C GLY A 406 -43.68 -15.72 18.37
N GLU A 407 -43.16 -14.58 18.82
CA GLU A 407 -43.93 -13.33 18.83
C GLU A 407 -43.98 -12.73 17.42
N VAL A 408 -45.17 -12.82 16.82
CA VAL A 408 -45.54 -12.15 15.58
C VAL A 408 -45.58 -10.65 15.85
N ILE A 409 -44.59 -9.92 15.34
CA ILE A 409 -44.68 -8.46 15.21
C ILE A 409 -45.66 -8.20 14.06
N HIS A 410 -46.82 -7.61 14.38
CA HIS A 410 -47.76 -7.09 13.38
C HIS A 410 -47.12 -5.88 12.68
N GLU A 411 -46.72 -6.06 11.42
CA GLU A 411 -46.44 -4.95 10.50
C GLU A 411 -47.77 -4.40 9.96
N ASN A 412 -48.00 -3.09 10.14
CA ASN A 412 -48.93 -2.33 9.33
C ASN A 412 -48.14 -1.61 8.22
N GLU A 413 -48.46 -1.96 6.97
CA GLU A 413 -48.31 -1.25 5.68
C GLU A 413 -46.90 -0.72 5.33
N CYS A 414 -46.20 -1.20 4.30
CA CYS A 414 -46.61 -1.33 2.90
C CYS A 414 -45.70 -2.34 2.18
N GLY A 415 -46.30 -3.31 1.47
CA GLY A 415 -45.62 -4.42 0.79
C GLY A 415 -44.95 -4.04 -0.55
N SER A 416 -44.32 -4.98 -1.28
CA SER A 416 -44.33 -6.44 -1.13
C SER A 416 -43.22 -7.08 -1.97
N GLU A 417 -42.33 -7.84 -1.32
CA GLU A 417 -41.81 -9.09 -1.84
C GLU A 417 -42.42 -10.22 -1.00
N ALA A 418 -43.07 -11.18 -1.66
CA ALA A 418 -43.37 -12.46 -1.08
C ALA A 418 -43.39 -13.49 -2.21
N LEU A 419 -42.49 -14.49 -2.12
CA LEU A 419 -42.79 -15.90 -2.35
C LEU A 419 -41.50 -16.73 -2.25
N LEU A 420 -41.14 -17.17 -1.04
CA LEU A 420 -40.43 -18.45 -0.84
C LEU A 420 -40.87 -19.07 0.49
N SER A 421 -41.92 -19.88 0.42
CA SER A 421 -42.24 -20.93 1.39
C SER A 421 -42.86 -22.09 0.64
N GLU A 422 -42.04 -23.00 0.13
CA GLU A 422 -42.38 -24.42 0.04
C GLU A 422 -41.13 -25.23 -0.32
N LYS A 423 -40.94 -26.37 0.36
CA LYS A 423 -39.87 -27.40 0.21
C LYS A 423 -38.79 -27.41 1.28
N ALA A 424 -39.22 -27.49 2.55
CA ALA A 424 -38.48 -28.18 3.60
C ALA A 424 -39.29 -29.39 4.10
N GLN A 425 -39.70 -30.29 3.19
CA GLN A 425 -40.33 -31.56 3.53
C GLN A 425 -40.18 -32.53 2.36
N ASN A 426 -38.96 -33.00 2.14
CA ASN A 426 -38.63 -34.34 1.61
C ASN A 426 -37.15 -34.39 1.29
N ASN A 427 -36.37 -35.05 2.16
CA ASN A 427 -35.41 -36.08 1.74
C ASN A 427 -34.78 -36.71 2.99
N ARG A 428 -35.36 -37.85 3.39
CA ARG A 428 -34.68 -38.89 4.18
C ARG A 428 -33.50 -39.39 3.36
N PHE A 429 -32.28 -39.21 3.84
CA PHE A 429 -31.11 -39.88 3.27
C PHE A 429 -31.02 -41.31 3.81
N HIS A 430 -31.07 -42.29 2.90
CA HIS A 430 -30.66 -43.66 3.15
C HIS A 430 -29.13 -43.74 3.14
N LEU A 431 -28.55 -44.28 4.22
CA LEU A 431 -27.17 -44.73 4.26
C LEU A 431 -27.09 -46.05 3.49
N VAL A 432 -26.24 -46.09 2.46
CA VAL A 432 -25.80 -47.34 1.83
C VAL A 432 -24.36 -47.56 2.26
N GLU A 433 -24.17 -48.54 3.15
CA GLU A 433 -22.88 -49.17 3.43
C GLU A 433 -22.44 -49.92 2.17
N ASN A 434 -21.19 -49.72 1.75
CA ASN A 434 -20.58 -50.50 0.69
C ASN A 434 -19.51 -51.40 1.32
N ASP A 435 -19.92 -52.63 1.61
CA ASP A 435 -19.02 -53.74 1.88
C ASP A 435 -18.22 -54.07 0.63
N GLY A 436 -16.92 -54.31 0.82
CA GLY A 436 -15.99 -54.62 -0.27
C GLY A 436 -16.23 -55.99 -0.90
N VAL A 437 -15.76 -56.15 -2.14
CA VAL A 437 -15.43 -57.45 -2.74
C VAL A 437 -14.19 -57.29 -3.63
N SER A 438 -13.14 -58.00 -3.21
CA SER A 438 -11.96 -58.58 -3.89
C SER A 438 -11.42 -57.98 -5.18
#